data_AF-A0A937TDS6-F1
#
_entry.id   AF-A0A937TDS6-F1
#
_cell.length_a   1.000
_cell.length_b   1.000
_cell.length_c   1.000
_cell.angle_alpha   90.00
_cell.angle_beta   90.00
_cell.angle_gamma   90.00
#
_symmetry.space_group_name_H-M   'P 1'
#
loop_
_entity.id
_entity.type
_entity.pdbx_description
1 polymer ?
#
loop_
_entity_poly.entity_id
_entity_poly.type
_entity_poly.pdbx_seq_one_letter_code
_entity_poly.pdbx_strand_id
1 'polypeptide(L)'
;MNRPQPSILDAPPAGIRSLLNDTAAEDQLWSDSDLQDVFAHQWKAPLAMDLGGLDDAFAQRVEMLASSKNLLLRSFGDLLTHERPPLPLLKLTKEFAKRCLNSPHSVVPHDVARVLYFASIAVALGRCRRRISTLSDDSIVDGIRWALSREWLAPEACDVLRSGLEALGREEEPS
;
A
#
# COMPACT_ATOMS: atom_id res chain seq x y z
N MET A 1 -18.52 40.39 -22.65
CA MET A 1 -18.76 40.02 -21.24
C MET A 1 -18.85 38.50 -21.17
N ASN A 2 -17.79 37.80 -20.77
CA ASN A 2 -17.85 36.34 -20.58
C ASN A 2 -17.06 36.00 -19.30
N ARG A 3 -17.72 35.38 -18.33
CA ARG A 3 -17.11 35.03 -17.03
C ARG A 3 -16.22 33.79 -17.19
N PRO A 4 -14.99 33.79 -16.65
CA PRO A 4 -14.17 32.57 -16.60
C PRO A 4 -14.74 31.59 -15.56
N GLN A 5 -14.85 30.32 -15.94
CA GLN A 5 -15.14 29.23 -15.01
C GLN A 5 -13.88 28.88 -14.19
N PRO A 6 -14.01 28.51 -12.91
CA PRO A 6 -12.86 28.18 -12.07
C PRO A 6 -12.25 26.81 -12.41
N SER A 7 -10.92 26.80 -12.58
CA SER A 7 -10.07 25.61 -12.75
C SER A 7 -10.11 24.68 -11.53
N ILE A 8 -10.23 23.38 -11.79
CA ILE A 8 -10.32 22.25 -10.83
C ILE A 8 -8.96 21.85 -10.21
N LEU A 9 -7.90 22.62 -10.41
CA LEU A 9 -6.54 22.24 -9.98
C LEU A 9 -6.05 23.12 -8.82
N ASP A 10 -6.61 22.94 -7.63
CA ASP A 10 -5.93 23.26 -6.35
C ASP A 10 -6.76 22.81 -5.13
N ALA A 11 -6.56 21.55 -4.70
CA ALA A 11 -6.67 21.04 -3.32
C ALA A 11 -6.71 19.48 -3.34
N PRO A 12 -6.00 18.77 -2.44
CA PRO A 12 -6.22 17.34 -2.30
C PRO A 12 -7.61 17.12 -1.68
N PRO A 13 -8.51 16.33 -2.31
CA PRO A 13 -9.87 16.18 -1.81
C PRO A 13 -9.89 15.40 -0.48
N ALA A 14 -10.73 15.85 0.45
CA ALA A 14 -11.11 15.16 1.68
C ALA A 14 -11.76 13.77 1.46
N GLY A 15 -11.80 13.29 0.21
CA GLY A 15 -12.48 12.07 -0.22
C GLY A 15 -11.80 10.78 0.25
N ILE A 16 -10.51 10.78 0.61
CA ILE A 16 -9.84 9.53 1.04
C ILE A 16 -10.44 9.00 2.35
N ARG A 17 -10.82 9.87 3.29
CA ARG A 17 -11.42 9.44 4.57
C ARG A 17 -12.86 8.96 4.41
N SER A 18 -13.61 9.51 3.44
CA SER A 18 -14.99 9.11 3.18
C SER A 18 -15.08 7.85 2.32
N LEU A 19 -14.16 7.66 1.36
CA LEU A 19 -14.11 6.47 0.51
C LEU A 19 -13.69 5.20 1.26
N LEU A 20 -12.85 5.32 2.29
CA LEU A 20 -12.48 4.18 3.14
C LEU A 20 -13.61 3.70 4.08
N ASN A 21 -14.73 4.45 4.16
CA ASN A 21 -15.91 4.06 4.94
C ASN A 21 -17.00 3.41 4.08
N ASP A 22 -17.09 3.73 2.78
CA ASP A 22 -18.13 3.19 1.87
C ASP A 22 -17.81 1.80 1.29
N THR A 23 -16.54 1.36 1.33
CA THR A 23 -16.13 0.02 0.86
C THR A 23 -16.48 -1.10 1.85
N ALA A 24 -16.89 -0.76 3.07
CA ALA A 24 -17.25 -1.70 4.13
C ALA A 24 -18.36 -2.70 3.72
N ALA A 25 -19.21 -2.36 2.77
CA ALA A 25 -20.30 -3.22 2.32
C ALA A 25 -19.85 -4.38 1.40
N GLU A 26 -18.77 -4.21 0.62
CA GLU A 26 -18.21 -5.27 -0.24
C GLU A 26 -17.16 -6.11 0.51
N ASP A 27 -16.41 -5.50 1.43
CA ASP A 27 -15.46 -6.21 2.31
C ASP A 27 -16.16 -7.17 3.28
N GLN A 28 -17.46 -6.99 3.56
CA GLN A 28 -18.24 -7.84 4.46
C GLN A 28 -18.42 -9.29 3.97
N LEU A 29 -18.05 -9.61 2.72
CA LEU A 29 -18.07 -10.98 2.19
C LEU A 29 -16.88 -11.84 2.59
N TRP A 30 -15.74 -11.23 2.96
CA TRP A 30 -14.51 -11.96 3.26
C TRP A 30 -14.38 -12.18 4.76
N SER A 31 -14.20 -13.43 5.18
CA SER A 31 -13.89 -13.72 6.58
C SER A 31 -12.42 -13.37 6.88
N ASP A 32 -12.07 -13.19 8.15
CA ASP A 32 -10.67 -12.97 8.55
C ASP A 32 -9.74 -14.12 8.09
N SER A 33 -10.24 -15.35 8.03
CA SER A 33 -9.49 -16.50 7.50
C SER A 33 -9.24 -16.35 6.00
N ASP A 34 -10.22 -15.88 5.22
CA ASP A 34 -10.03 -15.66 3.79
C ASP A 34 -9.06 -14.50 3.54
N LEU A 35 -9.15 -13.43 4.34
CA LEU A 35 -8.21 -12.32 4.30
C LEU A 35 -6.78 -12.76 4.64
N GLN A 36 -6.63 -13.66 5.62
CA GLN A 36 -5.34 -14.25 5.96
C GLN A 36 -4.75 -15.03 4.79
N ASP A 37 -5.54 -15.89 4.15
CA ASP A 37 -5.08 -16.70 3.02
C ASP A 37 -4.73 -15.84 1.80
N VAL A 38 -5.57 -14.85 1.48
CA VAL A 38 -5.29 -13.92 0.38
C VAL A 38 -4.08 -13.06 0.68
N PHE A 39 -3.95 -12.54 1.90
CA PHE A 39 -2.79 -11.77 2.31
C PHE A 39 -1.52 -12.62 2.25
N ALA A 40 -1.53 -13.84 2.80
CA ALA A 40 -0.39 -14.75 2.78
C ALA A 40 0.01 -15.14 1.35
N HIS A 41 -0.97 -15.31 0.46
CA HIS A 41 -0.74 -15.52 -0.96
C HIS A 41 -0.05 -14.30 -1.58
N GLN A 42 -0.67 -13.11 -1.49
CA GLN A 42 -0.12 -11.86 -2.05
C GLN A 42 1.27 -11.54 -1.48
N TRP A 43 1.49 -11.77 -0.20
CA TRP A 43 2.77 -11.54 0.46
C TRP A 43 3.91 -12.39 -0.11
N LYS A 44 3.59 -13.59 -0.62
CA LYS A 44 4.56 -14.54 -1.19
C LYS A 44 4.51 -14.62 -2.72
N ALA A 45 3.45 -14.08 -3.34
CA ALA A 45 3.19 -14.20 -4.76
C ALA A 45 4.23 -13.43 -5.59
N PRO A 46 4.56 -13.95 -6.79
CA PRO A 46 5.41 -13.25 -7.75
C PRO A 46 4.94 -11.81 -8.03
N LEU A 47 5.74 -10.78 -7.75
CA LEU A 47 5.42 -9.37 -8.02
C LEU A 47 5.01 -9.16 -9.49
N ALA A 48 5.65 -9.89 -10.42
CA ALA A 48 5.34 -9.82 -11.84
C ALA A 48 3.92 -10.33 -12.18
N MET A 49 3.37 -11.25 -11.38
CA MET A 49 2.04 -11.84 -11.60
C MET A 49 0.94 -10.89 -11.13
N ASP A 50 1.07 -10.29 -9.94
CA ASP A 50 0.07 -9.37 -9.40
C ASP A 50 0.15 -7.97 -10.03
N LEU A 51 1.36 -7.49 -10.33
CA LEU A 51 1.56 -6.18 -10.94
C LEU A 51 1.35 -6.21 -12.47
N GLY A 52 1.43 -7.38 -13.10
CA GLY A 52 1.29 -7.55 -14.55
C GLY A 52 -0.14 -7.42 -15.08
N GLY A 53 -1.15 -7.64 -14.24
CA GLY A 53 -2.56 -7.63 -14.65
C GLY A 53 -3.19 -6.26 -14.92
N LEU A 54 -2.45 -5.16 -14.72
CA LEU A 54 -3.00 -3.80 -14.80
C LEU A 54 -2.75 -3.09 -16.14
N ASP A 55 -1.59 -3.31 -16.76
CA ASP A 55 -1.13 -2.66 -18.00
C ASP A 55 0.23 -3.27 -18.39
N ASP A 56 0.42 -3.64 -19.67
CA ASP A 56 1.68 -4.20 -20.20
C ASP A 56 2.87 -3.26 -19.95
N ALA A 57 2.64 -1.94 -20.01
CA ALA A 57 3.69 -0.95 -19.74
C ALA A 57 4.12 -0.94 -18.25
N PHE A 58 3.21 -1.31 -17.34
CA PHE A 58 3.48 -1.41 -15.91
C PHE A 58 4.23 -2.69 -15.60
N ALA A 59 3.81 -3.82 -16.19
CA ALA A 59 4.49 -5.11 -16.10
C ALA A 59 5.97 -5.01 -16.54
N GLN A 60 6.22 -4.40 -17.71
CA GLN A 60 7.57 -4.22 -18.25
C GLN A 60 8.45 -3.33 -17.35
N ARG A 61 7.88 -2.31 -16.70
CA ARG A 61 8.62 -1.45 -15.75
C ARG A 61 9.03 -2.23 -14.50
N VAL A 62 8.15 -3.08 -13.98
CA VAL A 62 8.44 -3.94 -12.82
C VAL A 62 9.55 -4.92 -13.17
N GLU A 63 9.45 -5.60 -14.29
CA GLU A 63 10.44 -6.58 -14.75
C GLU A 63 11.82 -5.95 -14.96
N MET A 64 11.87 -4.76 -15.60
CA MET A 64 13.11 -4.00 -15.80
C MET A 64 13.76 -3.57 -14.48
N LEU A 65 12.95 -3.09 -13.52
CA LEU A 65 13.44 -2.62 -12.22
C LEU A 65 13.87 -3.77 -11.30
N ALA A 66 13.17 -4.91 -11.34
CA ALA A 66 13.53 -6.10 -10.59
C ALA A 66 14.83 -6.73 -11.11
N SER A 67 14.94 -6.90 -12.44
CA SER A 67 16.09 -7.53 -13.09
C SER A 67 17.38 -6.72 -12.95
N SER A 68 17.31 -5.39 -13.02
CA SER A 68 18.49 -4.51 -12.99
C SER A 68 19.18 -4.41 -11.61
N LYS A 69 18.53 -4.87 -10.54
CA LYS A 69 19.04 -4.71 -9.18
C LYS A 69 19.47 -6.00 -8.49
N ASN A 70 19.55 -7.13 -9.23
CA ASN A 70 19.80 -8.47 -8.67
C ASN A 70 18.88 -8.81 -7.49
N LEU A 71 17.77 -8.09 -7.45
CA LEU A 71 16.73 -8.21 -6.47
C LEU A 71 15.91 -9.36 -7.02
N LEU A 72 16.21 -10.56 -6.53
CA LEU A 72 15.30 -11.70 -6.54
C LEU A 72 14.06 -11.34 -5.69
N LEU A 73 13.46 -10.17 -5.93
CA LEU A 73 12.19 -9.72 -5.38
C LEU A 73 11.16 -10.56 -6.09
N ARG A 74 10.94 -11.74 -5.54
CA ARG A 74 9.91 -12.61 -6.02
C ARG A 74 8.60 -12.04 -5.50
N SER A 75 8.51 -11.43 -4.33
CA SER A 75 7.22 -11.07 -3.74
C SER A 75 7.11 -9.68 -3.12
N PHE A 76 5.87 -9.26 -2.80
CA PHE A 76 5.64 -8.06 -1.98
C PHE A 76 6.35 -8.18 -0.63
N GLY A 77 6.36 -9.36 -0.02
CA GLY A 77 7.09 -9.64 1.22
C GLY A 77 8.59 -9.37 1.07
N ASP A 78 9.23 -9.87 0.01
CA ASP A 78 10.65 -9.60 -0.24
C ASP A 78 10.92 -8.10 -0.39
N LEU A 79 10.06 -7.38 -1.12
CA LEU A 79 10.24 -5.94 -1.36
C LEU A 79 10.06 -5.14 -0.08
N LEU A 80 9.00 -5.44 0.66
CA LEU A 80 8.61 -4.69 1.84
C LEU A 80 9.47 -5.02 3.05
N THR A 81 10.19 -6.15 3.06
CA THR A 81 11.14 -6.52 4.13
C THR A 81 12.60 -6.24 3.77
N HIS A 82 12.92 -5.94 2.51
CA HIS A 82 14.29 -5.63 2.07
C HIS A 82 14.89 -4.44 2.85
N GLU A 83 16.16 -4.56 3.27
CA GLU A 83 16.88 -3.53 4.02
C GLU A 83 17.04 -2.21 3.23
N ARG A 84 17.27 -2.34 1.92
CA ARG A 84 17.46 -1.21 1.00
C ARG A 84 16.48 -1.29 -0.17
N PRO A 85 15.17 -1.13 0.06
CA PRO A 85 14.16 -1.41 -0.93
C PRO A 85 14.22 -0.37 -2.07
N PRO A 86 14.05 -0.77 -3.34
CA PRO A 86 14.04 0.17 -4.45
C PRO A 86 12.83 1.11 -4.35
N LEU A 87 13.09 2.39 -4.12
CA LEU A 87 12.05 3.42 -4.03
C LEU A 87 11.09 3.43 -5.24
N PRO A 88 11.54 3.22 -6.50
CA PRO A 88 10.62 3.11 -7.63
C PRO A 88 9.62 1.95 -7.49
N LEU A 89 10.03 0.80 -6.97
CA LEU A 89 9.14 -0.34 -6.76
C LEU A 89 8.14 -0.06 -5.63
N LEU A 90 8.57 0.57 -4.54
CA LEU A 90 7.64 0.99 -3.47
C LEU A 90 6.56 1.95 -4.00
N LYS A 91 6.93 2.89 -4.89
CA LYS A 91 5.97 3.77 -5.54
C LYS A 91 4.99 2.98 -6.41
N LEU A 92 5.47 1.99 -7.16
CA LEU A 92 4.61 1.14 -8.00
C LEU A 92 3.65 0.30 -7.14
N THR A 93 4.13 -0.34 -6.06
CA THR A 93 3.29 -1.07 -5.10
C THR A 93 2.20 -0.18 -4.51
N LYS A 94 2.55 1.04 -4.10
CA LYS A 94 1.58 2.02 -3.60
C LYS A 94 0.51 2.36 -4.63
N GLU A 95 0.89 2.60 -5.89
CA GLU A 95 -0.07 2.90 -6.96
C GLU A 95 -0.93 1.69 -7.33
N PHE A 96 -0.39 0.48 -7.32
CA PHE A 96 -1.14 -0.77 -7.49
C PHE A 96 -2.22 -0.89 -6.40
N ALA A 97 -1.82 -0.77 -5.14
CA ALA A 97 -2.73 -0.85 -4.01
C ALA A 97 -3.82 0.22 -4.08
N LYS A 98 -3.44 1.46 -4.43
CA LYS A 98 -4.39 2.55 -4.63
C LYS A 98 -5.39 2.26 -5.76
N ARG A 99 -4.97 1.61 -6.86
CA ARG A 99 -5.89 1.23 -7.94
C ARG A 99 -6.88 0.17 -7.48
N CYS A 100 -6.42 -0.83 -6.75
CA CYS A 100 -7.28 -1.87 -6.15
C CYS A 100 -8.36 -1.26 -5.26
N LEU A 101 -7.98 -0.32 -4.39
CA LEU A 101 -8.92 0.41 -3.52
C LEU A 101 -9.96 1.27 -4.28
N ASN A 102 -9.68 1.68 -5.52
CA ASN A 102 -10.60 2.48 -6.32
C ASN A 102 -11.38 1.65 -7.35
N SER A 103 -11.18 0.33 -7.37
CA SER A 103 -11.84 -0.58 -8.32
C SER A 103 -12.92 -1.41 -7.63
N PRO A 104 -14.18 -1.37 -8.11
CA PRO A 104 -15.24 -2.26 -7.63
C PRO A 104 -15.01 -3.73 -8.06
N HIS A 105 -14.12 -3.97 -9.03
CA HIS A 105 -13.70 -5.30 -9.46
C HIS A 105 -12.21 -5.46 -9.21
N SER A 106 -11.79 -5.23 -7.97
CA SER A 106 -10.40 -5.39 -7.57
C SER A 106 -9.98 -6.86 -7.62
N VAL A 107 -8.74 -7.10 -8.03
CA VAL A 107 -8.12 -8.43 -8.04
C VAL A 107 -7.74 -8.92 -6.63
N VAL A 108 -7.73 -8.01 -5.66
CA VAL A 108 -7.49 -8.28 -4.24
C VAL A 108 -8.56 -7.61 -3.37
N PRO A 109 -8.93 -8.19 -2.21
CA PRO A 109 -9.80 -7.54 -1.23
C PRO A 109 -9.26 -6.16 -0.84
N HIS A 110 -10.16 -5.20 -0.56
CA HIS A 110 -9.75 -3.83 -0.29
C HIS A 110 -8.93 -3.73 1.00
N ASP A 111 -9.25 -4.54 2.00
CA ASP A 111 -8.46 -4.64 3.23
C ASP A 111 -6.99 -5.03 2.96
N VAL A 112 -6.77 -6.05 2.11
CA VAL A 112 -5.42 -6.47 1.70
C VAL A 112 -4.71 -5.36 0.91
N ALA A 113 -5.42 -4.73 -0.04
CA ALA A 113 -4.87 -3.60 -0.78
C ALA A 113 -4.48 -2.43 0.14
N ARG A 114 -5.30 -2.12 1.16
CA ARG A 114 -5.06 -1.07 2.13
C ARG A 114 -3.81 -1.34 2.96
N VAL A 115 -3.61 -2.59 3.38
CA VAL A 115 -2.37 -3.00 4.07
C VAL A 115 -1.16 -2.79 3.17
N LEU A 116 -1.19 -3.27 1.92
CA LEU A 116 -0.08 -3.08 0.97
C LEU A 116 0.21 -1.59 0.71
N TYR A 117 -0.84 -0.76 0.65
CA TYR A 117 -0.73 0.69 0.52
C TYR A 117 0.06 1.30 1.68
N PHE A 118 -0.37 1.06 2.92
CA PHE A 118 0.31 1.65 4.09
C PHE A 118 1.68 1.01 4.36
N ALA A 119 1.86 -0.28 4.12
CA ALA A 119 3.17 -0.93 4.23
C ALA A 119 4.19 -0.31 3.27
N SER A 120 3.83 -0.07 2.01
CA SER A 120 4.74 0.56 1.03
C SER A 120 5.16 1.98 1.45
N ILE A 121 4.27 2.74 2.09
CA ILE A 121 4.56 4.06 2.65
C ILE A 121 5.46 3.95 3.87
N ALA A 122 5.15 3.03 4.79
CA ALA A 122 5.92 2.78 6.00
C ALA A 122 7.39 2.44 5.68
N VAL A 123 7.61 1.54 4.71
CA VAL A 123 8.97 1.17 4.25
C VAL A 123 9.70 2.38 3.66
N ALA A 124 9.04 3.19 2.83
CA ALA A 124 9.66 4.37 2.23
C ALA A 124 10.07 5.40 3.29
N LEU A 125 9.26 5.59 4.33
CA LEU A 125 9.56 6.47 5.46
C LEU A 125 10.69 5.91 6.33
N GLY A 126 10.58 4.65 6.77
CA GLY A 126 11.50 4.01 7.71
C GLY A 126 12.88 3.73 7.11
N ARG A 127 12.93 3.08 5.95
CA ARG A 127 14.20 2.61 5.36
C ARG A 127 14.78 3.57 4.32
N CYS A 128 13.94 4.17 3.49
CA CYS A 128 14.42 5.08 2.45
C CYS A 128 14.54 6.53 2.93
N ARG A 129 13.93 6.90 4.07
CA ARG A 129 13.81 8.30 4.54
C ARG A 129 13.28 9.21 3.41
N ARG A 130 12.24 8.74 2.71
CA ARG A 130 11.60 9.43 1.57
C ARG A 130 10.09 9.33 1.68
N ARG A 131 9.42 10.46 1.50
CA ARG A 131 7.95 10.53 1.42
C ARG A 131 7.50 10.16 0.00
N ILE A 132 6.59 9.20 -0.13
CA ILE A 132 5.99 8.78 -1.41
C ILE A 132 4.47 9.00 -1.49
N SER A 133 3.88 9.57 -0.43
CA SER A 133 2.44 9.87 -0.31
C SER A 133 2.20 11.34 0.02
N THR A 134 1.05 11.86 -0.39
CA THR A 134 0.57 13.21 -0.09
C THR A 134 -0.31 13.26 1.16
N LEU A 135 -0.60 12.12 1.79
CA LEU A 135 -1.32 12.05 3.07
C LEU A 135 -0.57 12.82 4.16
N SER A 136 -1.29 13.33 5.17
CA SER A 136 -0.67 13.89 6.38
C SER A 136 -0.05 12.78 7.24
N ASP A 137 0.84 13.14 8.16
CA ASP A 137 1.44 12.15 9.08
C ASP A 137 0.37 11.48 9.94
N ASP A 138 -0.61 12.23 10.44
CA ASP A 138 -1.73 11.67 11.21
C ASP A 138 -2.55 10.67 10.39
N SER A 139 -2.80 10.95 9.10
CA SER A 139 -3.52 10.01 8.23
C SER A 139 -2.72 8.73 7.97
N ILE A 140 -1.39 8.83 7.91
CA ILE A 140 -0.50 7.67 7.75
C ILE A 140 -0.50 6.85 9.04
N VAL A 141 -0.40 7.50 10.20
CA VAL A 141 -0.44 6.86 11.52
C VAL A 141 -1.76 6.12 11.72
N ASP A 142 -2.89 6.76 11.45
CA ASP A 142 -4.21 6.13 11.56
C ASP A 142 -4.34 4.91 10.64
N GLY A 143 -3.83 5.02 9.41
CA GLY A 143 -3.81 3.92 8.45
C GLY A 143 -2.92 2.75 8.87
N ILE A 144 -1.75 3.04 9.42
CA ILE A 144 -0.82 2.02 9.94
C ILE A 144 -1.42 1.33 11.17
N ARG A 145 -2.00 2.08 12.12
CA ARG A 145 -2.67 1.51 13.30
C ARG A 145 -3.88 0.65 12.93
N TRP A 146 -4.68 1.11 11.97
CA TRP A 146 -5.75 0.30 11.41
C TRP A 146 -5.19 -1.03 10.87
N ALA A 147 -4.09 -1.01 10.11
CA ALA A 147 -3.47 -2.22 9.58
C ALA A 147 -2.98 -3.13 10.72
N LEU A 148 -2.26 -2.59 11.72
CA LEU A 148 -1.77 -3.34 12.87
C LEU A 148 -2.89 -3.97 13.73
N SER A 149 -4.12 -3.44 13.67
CA SER A 149 -5.28 -4.04 14.34
C SER A 149 -5.83 -5.29 13.65
N ARG A 150 -5.31 -5.67 12.47
CA ARG A 150 -5.75 -6.85 11.73
C ARG A 150 -4.99 -8.08 12.23
N GLU A 151 -5.70 -9.07 12.76
CA GLU A 151 -5.10 -10.29 13.34
C GLU A 151 -4.49 -11.24 12.29
N TRP A 152 -4.91 -11.11 11.03
CA TRP A 152 -4.48 -11.95 9.93
C TRP A 152 -3.13 -11.54 9.29
N LEU A 153 -2.46 -10.51 9.81
CA LEU A 153 -1.18 -10.06 9.29
C LEU A 153 -0.03 -11.00 9.64
N ALA A 154 0.88 -11.17 8.68
CA ALA A 154 2.16 -11.82 8.94
C ALA A 154 3.03 -10.97 9.90
N PRO A 155 3.80 -11.58 10.82
CA PRO A 155 4.65 -10.85 11.75
C PRO A 155 5.60 -9.85 11.08
N GLU A 156 6.17 -10.22 9.93
CA GLU A 156 7.08 -9.37 9.17
C GLU A 156 6.39 -8.13 8.60
N ALA A 157 5.10 -8.23 8.27
CA ALA A 157 4.30 -7.10 7.83
C ALA A 157 4.04 -6.14 8.99
N CYS A 158 3.78 -6.67 10.20
CA CYS A 158 3.65 -5.87 11.40
C CYS A 158 4.94 -5.11 11.72
N ASP A 159 6.11 -5.75 11.60
CA ASP A 159 7.41 -5.10 11.82
C ASP A 159 7.65 -3.95 10.83
N VAL A 160 7.31 -4.18 9.56
CA VAL A 160 7.35 -3.15 8.52
C VAL A 160 6.47 -1.96 8.87
N LEU A 161 5.23 -2.21 9.29
CA LEU A 161 4.27 -1.17 9.65
C LEU A 161 4.75 -0.36 10.87
N ARG A 162 5.25 -1.03 11.93
CA ARG A 162 5.81 -0.36 13.12
C ARG A 162 7.01 0.51 12.78
N SER A 163 7.89 0.07 11.88
CA SER A 163 9.02 0.91 11.43
C SER A 163 8.58 2.25 10.80
N GLY A 164 7.38 2.29 10.22
CA GLY A 164 6.77 3.52 9.72
C GLY A 164 6.33 4.47 10.83
N LEU A 165 5.78 3.95 11.93
CA LEU A 165 5.41 4.74 13.12
C LEU A 165 6.66 5.31 13.80
N GLU A 166 7.69 4.51 13.97
CA GLU A 166 8.99 4.93 14.52
C GLU A 166 9.59 6.08 13.68
N ALA A 167 9.54 5.95 12.35
CA ALA A 167 10.04 6.99 11.44
C ALA A 167 9.29 8.33 11.55
N LEU A 168 8.05 8.30 12.04
CA LEU A 168 7.22 9.49 12.30
C LEU A 168 7.30 9.96 13.76
N GLY A 169 8.04 9.26 14.64
CA GLY A 169 8.12 9.56 16.07
C GLY A 169 6.81 9.28 16.81
N ARG A 170 6.07 8.25 16.39
CA ARG A 170 4.73 7.90 16.89
C ARG A 170 4.67 6.46 17.39
N GLU A 171 5.66 6.03 18.17
CA GLU A 171 5.67 4.72 18.83
C GLU A 171 4.39 4.51 19.66
N GLU A 172 3.90 3.27 19.71
CA GLU A 172 2.96 2.88 20.74
C GLU A 172 3.75 2.77 22.03
N GLU A 173 3.45 3.62 23.02
CA GLU A 173 3.99 3.38 24.36
C GLU A 173 3.55 1.98 24.79
N PRO A 174 4.48 1.09 25.18
CA PRO A 174 4.10 -0.20 25.74
C PRO A 174 3.34 0.09 27.03
N SER A 175 2.03 -0.19 27.03
CA SER A 175 1.20 -0.21 28.23
C SER A 175 1.53 -1.42 29.11
#